data_AF-A0A1G5EGD1-F1
#
_entry.id   AF-A0A1G5EGD1-F1
#
_cell.length_a   1.000
_cell.length_b   1.000
_cell.length_c   1.000
_cell.angle_alpha   90.00
_cell.angle_beta   90.00
_cell.angle_gamma   90.00
#
_symmetry.space_group_name_H-M   'P 1'
#
loop_
_entity.id
_entity.type
_entity.pdbx_description
1 polymer ?
#
loop_
_entity_poly.entity_id
_entity_poly.type
_entity_poly.pdbx_seq_one_letter_code
_entity_poly.pdbx_strand_id
1 'polypeptide(L)'
;MNKKIWIAALLVTVMAVAAGCGSKPTAAPNQTQGAGSETQTGNGATEVDGQVITDPTTAGSEDNTTPSNSANGSSEGTTSSGGASSGEVSTDKPSTSDSKEKKSIEVFYTDPEELELHKATAEITFASEDDKYKEAFASLQQSKDEKLVPLWSKDIELKSVQFKDGALTLDIHMPDTARLGAGGESFAIDALKQTFFQFDEVKSLDLLVDGKSTESLMGHVDLEHPMTRSN
;
A
#
# COMPACT_ATOMS: atom_id res chain seq x y z
N MET A 1 1.98 -45.94 -11.72
CA MET A 1 2.35 -46.85 -10.60
C MET A 1 2.37 -46.01 -9.34
N ASN A 2 1.39 -46.20 -8.46
CA ASN A 2 1.01 -45.16 -7.50
C ASN A 2 1.12 -45.77 -6.10
N LYS A 3 2.10 -45.33 -5.29
CA LYS A 3 2.32 -45.85 -3.94
C LYS A 3 1.80 -44.85 -2.90
N LYS A 4 0.51 -44.97 -2.56
CA LYS A 4 -0.05 -44.36 -1.35
C LYS A 4 0.41 -45.18 -0.15
N ILE A 5 1.04 -44.55 0.83
CA ILE A 5 1.26 -45.15 2.16
C ILE A 5 0.34 -44.42 3.14
N TRP A 6 -0.31 -45.19 4.00
CA TRP A 6 -1.39 -44.77 4.90
C TRP A 6 -0.96 -44.94 6.36
N ILE A 7 -1.49 -44.07 7.23
CA ILE A 7 -1.65 -44.27 8.69
C ILE A 7 -0.37 -44.49 9.53
N ALA A 8 -0.14 -43.59 10.49
CA ALA A 8 -0.26 -43.91 11.93
C ALA A 8 -0.16 -42.63 12.79
N ALA A 9 -1.23 -42.31 13.53
CA ALA A 9 -1.14 -41.35 14.61
C ALA A 9 -0.48 -42.01 15.83
N LEU A 10 0.43 -41.33 16.51
CA LEU A 10 0.91 -41.73 17.84
C LEU A 10 0.72 -40.56 18.81
N LEU A 11 -0.10 -40.82 19.82
CA LEU A 11 -0.66 -39.84 20.75
C LEU A 11 0.10 -39.97 22.08
N VAL A 12 0.86 -38.94 22.46
CA VAL A 12 1.58 -38.89 23.76
C VAL A 12 1.23 -37.62 24.54
N THR A 13 0.18 -37.77 25.34
CA THR A 13 -0.01 -37.31 26.72
C THR A 13 1.02 -36.36 27.37
N VAL A 14 0.60 -35.11 27.58
CA VAL A 14 0.63 -34.31 28.83
C VAL A 14 1.89 -34.31 29.74
N MET A 15 2.49 -33.11 29.90
CA MET A 15 2.78 -32.46 31.20
C MET A 15 2.88 -30.93 30.94
N ALA A 16 2.11 -30.03 31.57
CA ALA A 16 1.92 -29.71 33.00
C ALA A 16 2.92 -28.65 33.56
N VAL A 17 2.51 -27.38 33.42
CA VAL A 17 2.76 -26.18 34.24
C VAL A 17 4.05 -26.09 35.10
N ALA A 18 4.83 -25.02 34.88
CA ALA A 18 5.59 -24.36 35.93
C ALA A 18 5.48 -22.82 35.79
N ALA A 19 4.76 -22.18 36.71
CA ALA A 19 4.66 -20.72 36.77
C ALA A 19 5.90 -20.14 37.47
N GLY A 20 6.73 -19.39 36.74
CA GLY A 20 7.93 -18.73 37.26
C GLY A 20 7.67 -17.27 37.67
N CYS A 21 7.07 -17.05 38.84
CA CYS A 21 6.95 -15.70 39.40
C CYS A 21 8.16 -15.41 40.31
N GLY A 22 9.14 -14.65 39.80
CA GLY A 22 10.37 -14.28 40.52
C GLY A 22 10.33 -12.85 41.04
N SER A 23 10.32 -12.67 42.36
CA SER A 23 10.11 -11.39 43.03
C SER A 23 11.38 -10.57 43.25
N LYS A 24 11.24 -9.23 43.29
CA LYS A 24 12.22 -8.32 43.91
C LYS A 24 11.48 -7.33 44.83
N PRO A 25 11.95 -7.10 46.07
CA PRO A 25 11.17 -6.35 47.06
C PRO A 25 11.33 -4.83 46.99
N THR A 26 10.23 -4.17 47.35
CA THR A 26 10.05 -2.87 48.03
C THR A 26 11.29 -2.09 48.47
N ALA A 27 11.34 -0.81 48.09
CA ALA A 27 11.98 0.25 48.90
C ALA A 27 11.35 1.64 48.64
N ALA A 28 10.33 1.97 49.42
CA ALA A 28 9.82 3.30 49.75
C ALA A 28 9.16 3.18 51.14
N PRO A 29 8.99 4.24 51.96
CA PRO A 29 9.03 5.67 51.61
C PRO A 29 9.89 6.53 52.56
N ASN A 30 9.95 7.85 52.35
CA ASN A 30 9.19 8.84 53.15
C ASN A 30 9.50 10.29 52.72
N GLN A 31 8.50 11.17 52.77
CA GLN A 31 8.71 12.63 52.77
C GLN A 31 8.85 13.15 54.21
N THR A 32 9.32 14.40 54.37
CA THR A 32 8.69 15.48 55.19
C THR A 32 9.71 16.39 55.90
N GLN A 33 9.76 17.65 55.45
CA GLN A 33 9.93 18.94 56.17
C GLN A 33 11.06 19.19 57.21
N GLY A 34 11.52 20.44 57.23
CA GLY A 34 12.37 21.05 58.28
C GLY A 34 13.57 21.82 57.70
N ALA A 35 13.46 23.04 57.17
CA ALA A 35 13.07 24.33 57.75
C ALA A 35 14.25 25.14 58.36
N GLY A 36 14.25 26.46 58.11
CA GLY A 36 15.29 27.46 58.46
C GLY A 36 15.61 28.35 57.25
N SER A 37 14.91 29.48 57.07
CA SER A 37 15.25 30.83 57.58
C SER A 37 16.38 31.50 56.76
N GLU A 38 16.36 32.77 56.32
CA GLU A 38 15.42 33.91 56.46
C GLU A 38 15.93 35.09 55.55
N THR A 39 15.28 36.25 55.28
CA THR A 39 13.98 36.87 55.64
C THR A 39 13.63 38.04 54.67
N GLN A 40 12.37 38.53 54.68
CA GLN A 40 11.86 39.86 54.18
C GLN A 40 12.02 40.24 52.68
N THR A 41 11.36 41.27 52.09
CA THR A 41 10.06 41.99 52.26
C THR A 41 9.98 43.04 51.12
N GLY A 42 8.80 43.38 50.60
CA GLY A 42 8.56 44.74 50.06
C GLY A 42 7.71 44.86 48.80
N ASN A 43 6.55 45.54 48.91
CA ASN A 43 5.79 46.06 47.78
C ASN A 43 6.28 47.47 47.40
N GLY A 44 6.13 47.82 46.11
CA GLY A 44 5.69 49.16 45.69
C GLY A 44 6.70 50.06 44.95
N ALA A 45 6.36 50.35 43.68
CA ALA A 45 6.62 51.57 42.86
C ALA A 45 8.04 52.19 42.85
N THR A 46 8.55 52.77 41.74
CA THR A 46 8.04 54.00 41.11
C THR A 46 8.86 54.34 39.84
N GLU A 47 8.19 54.66 38.71
CA GLU A 47 8.63 55.46 37.52
C GLU A 47 9.93 55.03 36.76
N VAL A 48 10.24 55.38 35.49
CA VAL A 48 9.91 56.53 34.62
C VAL A 48 9.86 56.13 33.12
N ASP A 49 9.03 56.83 32.33
CA ASP A 49 8.95 57.00 30.86
C ASP A 49 8.41 55.92 29.89
N GLY A 50 7.69 56.42 28.87
CA GLY A 50 7.34 55.71 27.64
C GLY A 50 6.50 56.57 26.67
N GLN A 51 6.69 56.39 25.37
CA GLN A 51 5.78 56.77 24.26
C GLN A 51 6.14 55.89 23.05
N VAL A 52 5.29 55.13 22.33
CA VAL A 52 3.95 55.24 21.70
C VAL A 52 3.83 56.17 20.47
N ILE A 53 3.43 55.55 19.33
CA ILE A 53 2.85 56.04 18.05
C ILE A 53 3.71 57.02 17.17
N THR A 54 3.60 57.12 15.83
CA THR A 54 2.54 56.71 14.85
C THR A 54 3.09 56.50 13.42
N ASP A 55 2.30 55.86 12.54
CA ASP A 55 2.34 55.83 11.07
C ASP A 55 2.37 57.24 10.39
N PRO A 56 2.79 57.39 9.10
CA PRO A 56 1.79 57.37 8.00
C PRO A 56 2.24 57.00 6.54
N THR A 57 1.50 56.07 5.91
CA THR A 57 0.60 56.24 4.72
C THR A 57 1.07 56.57 3.26
N THR A 58 0.39 55.91 2.28
CA THR A 58 0.07 56.30 0.86
C THR A 58 1.20 56.35 -0.20
N ALA A 59 1.05 55.97 -1.49
CA ALA A 59 -0.06 55.50 -2.38
C ALA A 59 0.39 54.21 -3.13
N GLY A 60 -0.42 53.33 -3.75
CA GLY A 60 -1.61 53.46 -4.63
C GLY A 60 -1.21 53.07 -6.08
N SER A 61 -2.01 52.40 -6.93
CA SER A 61 -3.43 52.03 -6.85
C SER A 61 -3.87 51.09 -8.02
N GLU A 62 -5.00 50.36 -7.82
CA GLU A 62 -6.03 49.96 -8.84
C GLU A 62 -5.65 49.00 -10.02
N ASP A 63 -6.52 48.15 -10.61
CA ASP A 63 -7.95 47.78 -10.48
C ASP A 63 -8.10 46.30 -11.00
N ASN A 64 -8.65 45.30 -10.31
CA ASN A 64 -10.05 44.93 -10.02
C ASN A 64 -10.94 44.42 -11.20
N THR A 65 -11.96 43.63 -10.81
CA THR A 65 -13.18 43.20 -11.51
C THR A 65 -13.17 41.94 -12.40
N THR A 66 -13.82 40.91 -11.86
CA THR A 66 -14.62 39.94 -12.62
C THR A 66 -16.07 40.44 -12.63
N PRO A 67 -16.81 40.31 -13.74
CA PRO A 67 -18.19 39.82 -13.61
C PRO A 67 -18.59 38.79 -14.68
N SER A 68 -19.55 37.94 -14.30
CA SER A 68 -20.21 36.95 -15.16
C SER A 68 -21.26 37.60 -16.08
N ASN A 69 -21.43 37.08 -17.30
CA ASN A 69 -22.77 36.98 -17.90
C ASN A 69 -22.88 35.89 -18.99
N SER A 70 -24.11 35.45 -19.26
CA SER A 70 -24.50 34.25 -20.01
C SER A 70 -24.72 34.43 -21.53
N ALA A 71 -24.78 33.27 -22.21
CA ALA A 71 -25.84 32.85 -23.16
C ALA A 71 -25.64 32.92 -24.71
N ASN A 72 -25.92 31.74 -25.31
CA ASN A 72 -26.72 31.48 -26.53
C ASN A 72 -26.05 31.35 -27.93
N GLY A 73 -26.61 30.45 -28.75
CA GLY A 73 -26.21 30.10 -30.13
C GLY A 73 -25.48 28.75 -30.20
N SER A 74 -26.09 27.58 -30.43
CA SER A 74 -27.25 27.13 -31.25
C SER A 74 -26.96 26.95 -32.75
N SER A 75 -27.63 25.96 -33.34
CA SER A 75 -27.57 25.48 -34.74
C SER A 75 -26.34 24.60 -35.09
N GLU A 76 -26.41 23.40 -35.67
CA GLU A 76 -27.39 22.30 -35.85
C GLU A 76 -26.95 21.52 -37.12
N GLY A 77 -27.07 20.18 -37.10
CA GLY A 77 -27.07 19.34 -38.31
C GLY A 77 -25.73 18.67 -38.72
N THR A 78 -25.71 17.53 -39.40
CA THR A 78 -26.79 16.56 -39.74
C THR A 78 -26.12 15.21 -40.14
N THR A 79 -26.71 14.06 -39.77
CA THR A 79 -26.68 12.71 -40.43
C THR A 79 -25.45 12.30 -41.31
N SER A 80 -24.92 11.08 -41.27
CA SER A 80 -25.63 9.81 -41.54
C SER A 80 -24.66 8.62 -41.71
N SER A 81 -25.18 7.39 -41.62
CA SER A 81 -24.59 6.11 -42.09
C SER A 81 -23.28 5.66 -41.42
N GLY A 82 -23.07 4.40 -41.03
CA GLY A 82 -23.80 3.17 -41.35
C GLY A 82 -22.87 2.23 -42.15
N GLY A 83 -22.47 1.11 -41.53
CA GLY A 83 -21.53 0.15 -42.13
C GLY A 83 -21.13 -0.96 -41.15
N ALA A 84 -21.85 -2.08 -41.19
CA ALA A 84 -21.43 -3.31 -40.52
C ALA A 84 -20.52 -4.14 -41.45
N SER A 85 -19.54 -4.87 -40.92
CA SER A 85 -19.19 -6.21 -41.44
C SER A 85 -18.28 -7.00 -40.51
N SER A 86 -18.51 -8.32 -40.49
CA SER A 86 -17.53 -9.39 -40.19
C SER A 86 -16.82 -9.39 -38.84
N GLY A 87 -17.38 -10.15 -37.89
CA GLY A 87 -16.53 -10.84 -36.91
C GLY A 87 -15.78 -11.99 -37.57
N GLU A 88 -14.51 -12.17 -37.21
CA GLU A 88 -13.71 -13.32 -37.66
C GLU A 88 -13.78 -14.44 -36.63
N VAL A 89 -14.45 -15.54 -37.00
CA VAL A 89 -14.52 -16.75 -36.19
C VAL A 89 -13.21 -17.51 -36.34
N SER A 90 -12.28 -17.31 -35.40
CA SER A 90 -11.15 -18.22 -35.24
C SER A 90 -11.67 -19.56 -34.70
N THR A 91 -11.39 -20.63 -35.43
CA THR A 91 -11.88 -21.98 -35.15
C THR A 91 -10.99 -22.68 -34.15
N ASP A 92 -11.53 -22.98 -32.96
CA ASP A 92 -10.86 -23.82 -31.97
C ASP A 92 -10.58 -25.23 -32.51
N LYS A 93 -9.32 -25.65 -32.39
CA LYS A 93 -8.91 -27.04 -32.53
C LYS A 93 -8.63 -27.60 -31.13
N PRO A 94 -9.42 -28.56 -30.61
CA PRO A 94 -9.16 -29.12 -29.29
C PRO A 94 -7.87 -29.94 -29.32
N SER A 95 -6.89 -29.54 -28.51
CA SER A 95 -5.72 -30.34 -28.18
C SER A 95 -5.76 -30.71 -26.70
N THR A 96 -5.17 -31.85 -26.35
CA THR A 96 -5.51 -32.60 -25.14
C THR A 96 -5.01 -31.96 -23.83
N SER A 97 -5.84 -31.11 -23.24
CA SER A 97 -6.00 -30.84 -21.80
C SER A 97 -4.77 -31.01 -20.88
N ASP A 98 -3.86 -30.05 -20.91
CA ASP A 98 -3.41 -29.38 -19.67
C ASP A 98 -4.22 -28.08 -19.59
N SER A 99 -5.26 -28.04 -18.74
CA SER A 99 -6.24 -26.95 -18.71
C SER A 99 -5.69 -25.71 -18.00
N LYS A 100 -4.74 -25.01 -18.63
CA LYS A 100 -4.31 -23.68 -18.20
C LYS A 100 -5.20 -22.61 -18.80
N GLU A 101 -5.76 -21.76 -17.95
CA GLU A 101 -6.50 -20.57 -18.35
C GLU A 101 -5.54 -19.43 -18.69
N LYS A 102 -5.95 -18.55 -19.60
CA LYS A 102 -5.23 -17.31 -19.93
C LYS A 102 -6.09 -16.11 -19.55
N LYS A 103 -5.47 -15.11 -18.91
CA LYS A 103 -6.14 -13.85 -18.57
C LYS A 103 -5.22 -12.67 -18.86
N SER A 104 -5.78 -11.64 -19.47
CA SER A 104 -5.16 -10.31 -19.54
C SER A 104 -5.46 -9.57 -18.24
N ILE A 105 -4.43 -9.01 -17.61
CA ILE A 105 -4.51 -8.26 -16.35
C ILE A 105 -3.88 -6.88 -16.48
N GLU A 106 -4.36 -5.94 -15.68
CA GLU A 106 -3.74 -4.65 -15.44
C GLU A 106 -2.61 -4.81 -14.43
N VAL A 107 -1.45 -4.21 -14.73
CA VAL A 107 -0.24 -4.22 -13.89
C VAL A 107 0.38 -2.82 -13.92
N PHE A 108 1.15 -2.49 -12.90
CA PHE A 108 1.58 -1.12 -12.66
C PHE A 108 3.09 -1.04 -12.41
N TYR A 109 3.73 -0.09 -13.08
CA TYR A 109 5.18 0.14 -13.08
C TYR A 109 5.44 1.64 -12.96
N THR A 110 6.65 2.04 -12.58
CA THR A 110 7.03 3.46 -12.58
C THR A 110 7.86 3.83 -13.82
N ASP A 111 8.07 5.12 -14.04
CA ASP A 111 9.01 5.64 -15.04
C ASP A 111 10.47 5.63 -14.52
N PRO A 112 11.49 5.87 -15.35
CA PRO A 112 12.89 5.83 -14.92
C PRO A 112 13.30 6.95 -13.94
N GLU A 113 12.47 7.98 -13.75
CA GLU A 113 12.70 9.08 -12.80
C GLU A 113 11.94 8.86 -11.47
N GLU A 114 11.18 7.77 -11.32
CA GLU A 114 10.34 7.43 -10.15
C GLU A 114 9.35 8.55 -9.78
N LEU A 115 8.66 9.12 -10.78
CA LEU A 115 7.76 10.27 -10.62
C LEU A 115 6.27 9.91 -10.67
N GLU A 116 5.89 8.91 -11.47
CA GLU A 116 4.50 8.48 -11.59
C GLU A 116 4.34 6.95 -11.71
N LEU A 117 3.11 6.49 -11.52
CA LEU A 117 2.73 5.08 -11.66
C LEU A 117 1.92 4.89 -12.94
N HIS A 118 2.51 4.18 -13.90
CA HIS A 118 1.92 3.88 -15.20
C HIS A 118 1.21 2.53 -15.19
N LYS A 119 0.02 2.50 -15.81
CA LYS A 119 -0.72 1.28 -16.08
C LYS A 119 -0.24 0.61 -17.37
N ALA A 120 -0.03 -0.70 -17.30
CA ALA A 120 0.30 -1.57 -18.42
C ALA A 120 -0.54 -2.86 -18.40
N THR A 121 -0.40 -3.69 -19.44
CA THR A 121 -1.13 -4.95 -19.57
C THR A 121 -0.18 -6.15 -19.60
N ALA A 122 -0.44 -7.14 -18.76
CA ALA A 122 0.24 -8.44 -18.78
C ALA A 122 -0.75 -9.57 -19.15
N GLU A 123 -0.22 -10.64 -19.75
CA GLU A 123 -0.96 -11.88 -19.96
C GLU A 123 -0.41 -12.92 -18.99
N ILE A 124 -1.28 -13.43 -18.11
CA ILE A 124 -0.97 -14.52 -17.18
C ILE A 124 -1.57 -15.83 -17.67
N THR A 125 -0.91 -16.95 -17.38
CA THR A 125 -1.37 -18.30 -17.76
C THR A 125 -1.30 -19.22 -16.54
N PHE A 126 -2.45 -19.63 -15.98
CA PHE A 126 -2.53 -20.29 -14.68
C PHE A 126 -3.41 -21.54 -14.68
N ALA A 127 -3.22 -22.43 -13.70
CA ALA A 127 -3.98 -23.67 -13.51
C ALA A 127 -4.86 -23.70 -12.24
N SER A 128 -4.74 -22.72 -11.34
CA SER A 128 -5.55 -22.58 -10.13
C SER A 128 -5.61 -21.12 -9.65
N GLU A 129 -6.39 -20.83 -8.61
CA GLU A 129 -6.47 -19.47 -8.05
C GLU A 129 -5.15 -19.00 -7.40
N ASP A 130 -4.50 -19.84 -6.59
CA ASP A 130 -3.18 -19.49 -6.03
C ASP A 130 -2.14 -19.27 -7.15
N ASP A 131 -2.23 -20.04 -8.24
CA ASP A 131 -1.36 -19.92 -9.41
C ASP A 131 -1.62 -18.61 -10.18
N LYS A 132 -2.90 -18.22 -10.35
CA LYS A 132 -3.33 -16.93 -10.90
C LYS A 132 -2.70 -15.76 -10.15
N TYR A 133 -2.68 -15.80 -8.82
CA TYR A 133 -2.09 -14.73 -8.01
C TYR A 133 -0.54 -14.76 -8.02
N LYS A 134 0.09 -15.93 -8.12
CA LYS A 134 1.54 -16.04 -8.33
C LYS A 134 1.97 -15.44 -9.68
N GLU A 135 1.27 -15.77 -10.75
CA GLU A 135 1.55 -15.23 -12.09
C GLU A 135 1.25 -13.72 -12.17
N ALA A 136 0.24 -13.23 -11.43
CA ALA A 136 -0.01 -11.79 -11.29
C ALA A 136 1.14 -11.08 -10.54
N PHE A 137 1.67 -11.65 -9.45
CA PHE A 137 2.86 -11.11 -8.78
C PHE A 137 4.09 -11.15 -9.69
N ALA A 138 4.35 -12.29 -10.36
CA ALA A 138 5.46 -12.45 -11.29
C ALA A 138 5.40 -11.45 -12.46
N SER A 139 4.19 -11.01 -12.85
CA SER A 139 3.99 -9.93 -13.83
C SER A 139 4.47 -8.57 -13.30
N LEU A 140 4.29 -8.26 -12.01
CA LEU A 140 4.85 -7.04 -11.40
C LEU A 140 6.39 -7.00 -11.41
N GLN A 141 7.07 -8.13 -11.61
CA GLN A 141 8.53 -8.25 -11.62
C GLN A 141 9.17 -8.10 -13.01
N GLN A 142 8.38 -7.83 -14.05
CA GLN A 142 8.89 -7.69 -15.42
C GLN A 142 8.03 -6.77 -16.28
N SER A 143 8.64 -5.76 -16.89
CA SER A 143 8.01 -4.98 -17.94
C SER A 143 8.34 -5.54 -19.32
N LYS A 144 7.43 -5.33 -20.28
CA LYS A 144 7.68 -5.53 -21.72
C LYS A 144 8.08 -4.22 -22.45
N ASP A 145 7.96 -3.09 -21.76
CA ASP A 145 8.38 -1.76 -22.22
C ASP A 145 9.62 -1.31 -21.44
N GLU A 146 10.69 -0.97 -22.15
CA GLU A 146 11.96 -0.52 -21.58
C GLU A 146 11.85 0.84 -20.84
N LYS A 147 10.77 1.59 -21.08
CA LYS A 147 10.46 2.85 -20.38
C LYS A 147 9.72 2.65 -19.05
N LEU A 148 9.32 1.43 -18.73
CA LEU A 148 8.55 1.12 -17.53
C LEU A 148 9.40 0.23 -16.60
N VAL A 149 9.66 0.73 -15.41
CA VAL A 149 10.53 0.13 -14.39
C VAL A 149 9.70 -0.70 -13.41
N PRO A 150 9.95 -2.02 -13.31
CA PRO A 150 9.33 -2.87 -12.28
C PRO A 150 9.78 -2.48 -10.87
N LEU A 151 8.83 -2.11 -10.02
CA LEU A 151 9.06 -1.79 -8.60
C LEU A 151 9.30 -3.07 -7.78
N TRP A 152 8.66 -4.17 -8.17
CA TRP A 152 8.79 -5.48 -7.53
C TRP A 152 9.96 -6.26 -8.16
N SER A 153 11.21 -5.89 -7.84
CA SER A 153 12.38 -6.52 -8.47
C SER A 153 12.37 -8.06 -8.38
N LYS A 154 13.04 -8.73 -9.33
CA LYS A 154 13.14 -10.21 -9.39
C LYS A 154 13.90 -10.83 -8.22
N ASP A 155 14.61 -10.02 -7.44
CA ASP A 155 15.31 -10.43 -6.22
C ASP A 155 14.33 -10.57 -5.02
N ILE A 156 13.10 -10.05 -5.14
CA ILE A 156 12.02 -10.28 -4.18
C ILE A 156 11.39 -11.64 -4.48
N GLU A 157 11.54 -12.60 -3.56
CA GLU A 157 11.00 -13.95 -3.72
C GLU A 157 9.58 -14.02 -3.17
N LEU A 158 8.63 -14.55 -3.94
CA LEU A 158 7.29 -14.89 -3.45
C LEU A 158 7.30 -16.30 -2.85
N LYS A 159 7.38 -16.38 -1.52
CA LYS A 159 7.51 -17.61 -0.75
C LYS A 159 6.21 -18.41 -0.70
N SER A 160 5.08 -17.71 -0.50
CA SER A 160 3.76 -18.34 -0.50
C SER A 160 2.65 -17.40 -0.93
N VAL A 161 1.56 -18.02 -1.38
CA VAL A 161 0.29 -17.39 -1.73
C VAL A 161 -0.80 -18.23 -1.11
N GLN A 162 -1.74 -17.58 -0.44
CA GLN A 162 -2.92 -18.23 0.13
C GLN A 162 -4.14 -17.35 -0.12
N PHE A 163 -5.10 -17.84 -0.89
CA PHE A 163 -6.41 -17.21 -1.04
C PHE A 163 -7.48 -17.94 -0.24
N LYS A 164 -8.25 -17.22 0.56
CA LYS A 164 -9.35 -17.79 1.35
C LYS A 164 -10.43 -16.76 1.65
N ASP A 165 -11.68 -17.09 1.31
CA ASP A 165 -12.89 -16.32 1.67
C ASP A 165 -12.80 -14.81 1.29
N GLY A 166 -12.06 -14.49 0.23
CA GLY A 166 -11.83 -13.12 -0.24
C GLY A 166 -10.61 -12.42 0.35
N ALA A 167 -9.92 -13.01 1.32
CA ALA A 167 -8.62 -12.56 1.80
C ALA A 167 -7.49 -13.23 1.00
N LEU A 168 -6.59 -12.43 0.46
CA LEU A 168 -5.35 -12.88 -0.19
C LEU A 168 -4.16 -12.58 0.72
N THR A 169 -3.36 -13.58 1.07
CA THR A 169 -2.10 -13.40 1.77
C THR A 169 -0.93 -13.75 0.85
N LEU A 170 0.01 -12.82 0.71
CA LEU A 170 1.29 -13.00 0.02
C LEU A 170 2.41 -13.00 1.07
N ASP A 171 3.25 -14.02 1.10
CA ASP A 171 4.47 -14.04 1.93
C ASP A 171 5.69 -13.89 1.01
N ILE A 172 6.52 -12.88 1.26
CA ILE A 172 7.70 -12.56 0.46
C ILE A 172 8.99 -12.62 1.28
N HIS A 173 10.12 -12.84 0.60
CA HIS A 173 11.44 -12.48 1.09
C HIS A 173 11.97 -11.30 0.29
N MET A 174 12.46 -10.26 0.99
CA MET A 174 13.03 -9.07 0.37
C MET A 174 14.48 -8.90 0.85
N PRO A 175 15.48 -9.05 -0.03
CA PRO A 175 16.87 -8.77 0.33
C PRO A 175 17.13 -7.26 0.39
N ASP A 176 18.17 -6.85 1.12
CA ASP A 176 18.55 -5.43 1.26
C ASP A 176 18.86 -4.75 -0.08
N THR A 177 19.27 -5.51 -1.10
CA THR A 177 19.52 -5.03 -2.47
C THR A 177 18.26 -4.66 -3.24
N ALA A 178 17.08 -5.13 -2.80
CA ALA A 178 15.79 -4.86 -3.42
C ALA A 178 15.02 -3.69 -2.75
N ARG A 179 15.64 -2.98 -1.80
CA ARG A 179 15.03 -1.84 -1.12
C ARG A 179 15.01 -0.60 -2.01
N LEU A 180 13.88 0.08 -2.02
CA LEU A 180 13.61 1.33 -2.71
C LEU A 180 13.63 2.51 -1.71
N GLY A 181 13.54 3.74 -2.24
CA GLY A 181 13.28 4.93 -1.43
C GLY A 181 11.80 5.05 -1.02
N ALA A 182 11.45 6.13 -0.33
CA ALA A 182 10.08 6.38 0.11
C ALA A 182 9.06 6.47 -1.06
N GLY A 183 9.47 7.03 -2.21
CA GLY A 183 8.65 7.09 -3.43
C GLY A 183 8.38 5.69 -3.98
N GLY A 184 9.43 4.95 -4.29
CA GLY A 184 9.36 3.57 -4.77
C GLY A 184 8.64 2.62 -3.81
N GLU A 185 8.78 2.77 -2.49
CA GLU A 185 7.98 2.00 -1.53
C GLU A 185 6.48 2.31 -1.68
N SER A 186 6.11 3.60 -1.73
CA SER A 186 4.71 4.03 -1.91
C SER A 186 4.13 3.48 -3.20
N PHE A 187 4.85 3.65 -4.32
CA PHE A 187 4.43 3.13 -5.62
C PHE A 187 4.42 1.61 -5.68
N ALA A 188 5.33 0.89 -5.00
CA ALA A 188 5.32 -0.56 -4.95
C ALA A 188 4.04 -1.09 -4.27
N ILE A 189 3.65 -0.51 -3.14
CA ILE A 189 2.43 -0.85 -2.42
C ILE A 189 1.18 -0.50 -3.25
N ASP A 190 1.14 0.67 -3.89
CA ASP A 190 0.00 1.05 -4.75
C ASP A 190 -0.10 0.19 -6.02
N ALA A 191 1.03 -0.17 -6.63
CA ALA A 191 1.07 -1.09 -7.77
C ALA A 191 0.55 -2.48 -7.39
N LEU A 192 0.92 -2.96 -6.21
CA LEU A 192 0.44 -4.23 -5.65
C LEU A 192 -1.07 -4.16 -5.40
N LYS A 193 -1.55 -3.13 -4.69
CA LYS A 193 -2.98 -2.93 -4.40
C LYS A 193 -3.81 -2.86 -5.68
N GLN A 194 -3.42 -2.04 -6.66
CA GLN A 194 -4.16 -1.90 -7.92
C GLN A 194 -4.16 -3.20 -8.73
N THR A 195 -3.04 -3.93 -8.76
CA THR A 195 -2.94 -5.22 -9.46
C THR A 195 -3.80 -6.30 -8.80
N PHE A 196 -3.84 -6.41 -7.47
CA PHE A 196 -4.60 -7.47 -6.81
C PHE A 196 -6.07 -7.13 -6.59
N PHE A 197 -6.42 -5.86 -6.34
CA PHE A 197 -7.81 -5.44 -6.23
C PHE A 197 -8.53 -5.31 -7.57
N GLN A 198 -7.90 -5.57 -8.73
CA GLN A 198 -8.63 -5.77 -9.99
C GLN A 198 -9.46 -7.07 -10.00
N PHE A 199 -9.10 -8.04 -9.16
CA PHE A 199 -9.83 -9.28 -8.99
C PHE A 199 -11.00 -9.04 -8.02
N ASP A 200 -12.24 -9.11 -8.49
CA ASP A 200 -13.41 -8.83 -7.66
C ASP A 200 -13.62 -9.84 -6.53
N GLU A 201 -13.04 -11.03 -6.65
CA GLU A 201 -12.95 -12.02 -5.58
C GLU A 201 -12.00 -11.60 -4.45
N VAL A 202 -11.01 -10.73 -4.69
CA VAL A 202 -10.06 -10.23 -3.67
C VAL A 202 -10.65 -9.00 -2.98
N LYS A 203 -10.94 -9.13 -1.68
CA LYS A 203 -11.52 -8.08 -0.82
C LYS A 203 -10.50 -7.46 0.13
N SER A 204 -9.52 -8.23 0.55
CA SER A 204 -8.38 -7.77 1.33
C SER A 204 -7.09 -8.43 0.87
N LEU A 205 -5.98 -7.73 1.08
CA LEU A 205 -4.64 -8.16 0.73
C LEU A 205 -3.72 -7.99 1.94
N ASP A 206 -3.16 -9.09 2.41
CA ASP A 206 -2.13 -9.10 3.46
C ASP A 206 -0.76 -9.40 2.83
N LEU A 207 0.24 -8.59 3.14
CA LEU A 207 1.61 -8.75 2.65
C LEU A 207 2.53 -9.04 3.82
N LEU A 208 3.08 -10.25 3.91
CA LEU A 208 3.99 -10.66 4.97
C LEU A 208 5.44 -10.66 4.47
N VAL A 209 6.37 -10.26 5.33
CA VAL A 209 7.81 -10.37 5.08
C VAL A 209 8.38 -11.46 5.97
N ASP A 210 8.87 -12.54 5.36
CA ASP A 210 9.37 -13.74 6.04
C ASP A 210 8.40 -14.29 7.11
N GLY A 211 7.11 -14.36 6.76
CA GLY A 211 6.01 -14.84 7.59
C GLY A 211 5.57 -13.87 8.69
N LYS A 212 6.01 -12.60 8.64
CA LYS A 212 5.66 -11.57 9.63
C LYS A 212 4.83 -10.47 9.00
N SER A 213 3.81 -10.04 9.72
CA SER A 213 3.21 -8.73 9.53
C SER A 213 4.19 -7.68 10.08
N THR A 214 4.45 -6.63 9.31
CA THR A 214 5.49 -5.63 9.54
C THR A 214 4.93 -4.25 9.21
N GLU A 215 4.92 -3.33 10.18
CA GLU A 215 4.39 -1.96 10.06
C GLU A 215 4.83 -1.18 8.80
N SER A 216 5.93 -1.57 8.15
CA SER A 216 6.42 -0.97 6.92
C SER A 216 7.29 -1.95 6.14
N LEU A 217 7.28 -1.87 4.80
CA LEU A 217 8.07 -2.75 3.93
C LEU A 217 9.54 -2.30 3.90
N MET A 218 9.77 -0.98 3.86
CA MET A 218 11.11 -0.38 3.74
C MET A 218 11.34 0.76 4.75
N GLY A 219 10.35 1.13 5.55
CA GLY A 219 10.46 2.05 6.68
C GLY A 219 9.88 3.45 6.44
N HIS A 220 9.22 3.69 5.31
CA HIS A 220 8.66 5.01 4.96
C HIS A 220 7.13 5.02 4.89
N VAL A 221 6.50 3.90 4.53
CA VAL A 221 5.05 3.78 4.34
C VAL A 221 4.45 2.81 5.36
N ASP A 222 3.35 3.20 5.99
CA ASP A 222 2.58 2.35 6.90
C ASP A 222 1.88 1.23 6.12
N LEU A 223 2.10 -0.02 6.52
CA LEU A 223 1.57 -1.22 5.85
C LEU A 223 0.38 -1.77 6.64
N GLU A 224 -0.83 -1.52 6.13
CA GLU A 224 -2.06 -2.05 6.73
C GLU A 224 -2.12 -3.59 6.66
N HIS A 225 -2.54 -4.23 7.76
CA HIS A 225 -2.64 -5.69 7.85
C HIS A 225 -4.07 -6.14 8.23
N PRO A 226 -4.89 -6.60 7.28
CA PRO A 226 -4.68 -6.57 5.82
C PRO A 226 -5.05 -5.20 5.22
N MET A 227 -4.42 -4.84 4.10
CA MET A 227 -4.87 -3.75 3.24
C MET A 227 -6.27 -4.07 2.69
N THR A 228 -7.10 -3.05 2.51
CA THR A 228 -8.45 -3.18 1.94
C THR A 228 -8.61 -2.38 0.64
N ARG A 229 -9.57 -2.77 -0.20
CA ARG A 229 -9.92 -2.01 -1.40
C ARG A 229 -10.48 -0.64 -0.96
N SER A 230 -9.79 0.43 -1.30
CA SER A 230 -10.30 1.81 -1.11
C SER A 230 -11.62 1.97 -1.89
N ASN A 231 -12.66 2.46 -1.22
CA ASN A 231 -14.00 2.70 -1.79
C ASN A 231 -14.09 4.05 -2.51
#